data_AF-A0A1Q3ER83-F1
#
_entry.id   AF-A0A1Q3ER83-F1
#
_cell.length_a   1.000
_cell.length_b   1.000
_cell.length_c   1.000
_cell.angle_alpha   90.00
_cell.angle_beta   90.00
_cell.angle_gamma   90.00
#
_symmetry.space_group_name_H-M   'P 1'
#
loop_
_entity.id
_entity.type
_entity.pdbx_description
1 polymer ?
#
loop_
_entity_poly.entity_id
_entity_poly.type
_entity_poly.pdbx_seq_one_letter_code
_entity_poly.pdbx_strand_id
1 'polypeptide(L)'
;MVSDTDRLRIAITLTALKFKKPDQSCHSCVLELRSKFPPSVPHAPTTDGSWRTHALDLENEIKVLKERQEEEQIEYLARVNEATAALAAFQTTSTGIGVQGSPEEPHLVQNSTLLPNAEVSMKTAVPKKKGKQKKSNVLDSNGRYKCLKNLFDSICKRYSKNFRDVTPSREEP
;
A
#
# COMPACT_ATOMS: atom_id res chain seq x y z
N MET A 1 0.44 -9.42 -19.60
CA MET A 1 1.33 -8.58 -20.43
C MET A 1 0.83 -7.15 -20.37
N VAL A 2 1.70 -6.15 -20.23
CA VAL A 2 1.29 -4.73 -20.11
C VAL A 2 1.02 -4.17 -21.50
N SER A 3 -0.13 -3.53 -21.73
CA SER A 3 -0.47 -2.92 -23.03
C SER A 3 0.41 -1.70 -23.32
N ASP A 4 0.62 -1.37 -24.60
CA ASP A 4 1.40 -0.18 -24.99
C ASP A 4 0.77 1.12 -24.46
N THR A 5 -0.56 1.17 -24.40
CA THR A 5 -1.32 2.26 -23.79
C THR A 5 -0.98 2.41 -22.30
N ASP A 6 -0.87 1.31 -21.57
CA ASP A 6 -0.51 1.35 -20.14
C ASP A 6 0.94 1.76 -19.94
N ARG A 7 1.86 1.30 -20.81
CA ARG A 7 3.26 1.76 -20.81
C ARG A 7 3.35 3.28 -20.98
N LEU A 8 2.56 3.85 -21.91
CA LEU A 8 2.51 5.30 -22.13
C LEU A 8 1.95 6.06 -20.92
N ARG A 9 0.87 5.57 -20.30
CA ARG A 9 0.29 6.17 -19.08
C ARG A 9 1.26 6.15 -17.91
N ILE A 10 2.00 5.05 -17.75
CA ILE A 10 3.05 4.92 -16.72
C ILE A 10 4.16 5.94 -16.99
N ALA A 11 4.64 6.06 -18.22
CA ALA A 11 5.68 7.02 -18.59
C ALA A 11 5.25 8.47 -18.31
N ILE A 12 4.02 8.84 -18.67
CA ILE A 12 3.46 10.19 -18.39
C ILE A 12 3.38 10.43 -16.88
N THR A 13 2.91 9.44 -16.12
CA THR A 13 2.76 9.55 -14.66
C THR A 13 4.11 9.71 -13.96
N LEU A 14 5.11 8.91 -14.34
CA LEU A 14 6.48 9.02 -13.81
C LEU A 14 7.11 10.37 -14.16
N THR A 15 6.86 10.86 -15.37
CA THR A 15 7.35 12.17 -15.79
C THR A 15 6.68 13.29 -15.00
N ALA A 16 5.36 13.22 -14.80
CA ALA A 16 4.64 14.19 -14.00
C ALA A 16 5.07 14.20 -12.52
N LEU A 17 5.37 13.01 -11.95
CA LEU A 17 5.91 12.90 -10.59
C LEU A 17 7.30 13.54 -10.47
N LYS A 18 8.14 13.50 -11.52
CA LYS A 18 9.42 14.23 -11.53
C LYS A 18 9.25 15.75 -11.47
N PHE A 19 8.15 16.28 -11.98
CA PHE A 19 7.83 17.72 -11.97
C PHE A 19 6.89 18.12 -10.81
N LYS A 20 6.72 17.25 -9.81
CA LYS A 20 5.92 17.54 -8.63
C LYS A 20 6.46 18.77 -7.89
N LYS A 21 5.58 19.66 -7.44
CA LYS A 21 5.95 20.76 -6.54
C LYS A 21 6.49 20.16 -5.22
N PRO A 22 7.56 20.70 -4.62
CA PRO A 22 8.16 20.15 -3.41
C PRO A 22 7.17 20.09 -2.24
N ASP A 23 6.25 21.06 -2.15
CA ASP A 23 5.24 21.14 -1.08
C ASP A 23 4.00 20.26 -1.34
N GLN A 24 3.86 19.68 -2.53
CA GLN A 24 2.70 18.87 -2.89
C GLN A 24 2.91 17.41 -2.46
N SER A 25 1.94 16.85 -1.74
CA SER A 25 1.96 15.42 -1.40
C SER A 25 1.80 14.56 -2.66
N CYS A 26 2.38 13.36 -2.66
CA CYS A 26 2.25 12.45 -3.80
C CYS A 26 0.78 12.12 -4.10
N HIS A 27 -0.04 11.97 -3.06
CA HIS A 27 -1.49 11.76 -3.19
C HIS A 27 -2.19 12.92 -3.90
N SER A 28 -1.92 14.17 -3.51
CA SER A 28 -2.49 15.34 -4.17
C SER A 28 -2.07 15.45 -5.63
N CYS A 29 -0.80 15.13 -5.95
CA CYS A 29 -0.31 15.11 -7.32
C CYS A 29 -1.01 14.05 -8.18
N VAL A 30 -1.21 12.84 -7.65
CA VAL A 30 -1.93 11.77 -8.36
C VAL A 30 -3.40 12.12 -8.60
N LEU A 31 -4.07 12.74 -7.62
CA LEU A 31 -5.44 13.22 -7.79
C LEU A 31 -5.53 14.32 -8.86
N GLU A 32 -4.58 15.27 -8.86
CA GLU A 32 -4.50 16.31 -9.89
C GLU A 32 -4.26 15.70 -11.28
N LEU A 33 -3.39 14.71 -11.39
CA LEU A 33 -3.15 13.99 -12.65
C LEU A 33 -4.40 13.24 -13.11
N ARG A 34 -5.10 12.55 -12.21
CA ARG A 34 -6.38 11.88 -12.55
C ARG A 34 -7.46 12.85 -13.01
N SER A 35 -7.50 14.07 -12.46
CA SER A 35 -8.44 15.09 -12.90
C SER A 35 -8.17 15.59 -14.33
N LYS A 36 -6.90 15.58 -14.77
CA LYS A 36 -6.47 16.03 -16.10
C LYS A 36 -6.44 14.89 -17.13
N PHE A 37 -6.23 13.67 -16.66
CA PHE A 37 -6.20 12.45 -17.44
C PHE A 37 -7.21 11.46 -16.86
N PRO A 38 -8.51 11.66 -17.10
CA PRO A 38 -9.52 10.68 -16.73
C PRO A 38 -9.16 9.34 -17.38
N PRO A 39 -9.28 8.22 -16.65
CA PRO A 39 -9.10 6.91 -17.27
C PRO A 39 -10.08 6.78 -18.44
N SER A 40 -9.55 6.48 -19.63
CA SER A 40 -10.35 6.44 -20.87
C SER A 40 -11.37 5.30 -20.91
N VAL A 41 -11.32 4.41 -19.92
CA VAL A 41 -12.36 3.41 -19.66
C VAL A 41 -12.77 3.60 -18.21
N PRO A 42 -14.00 4.05 -17.91
CA PRO A 42 -14.57 3.86 -16.59
C PRO A 42 -14.94 2.39 -16.49
N HIS A 43 -13.96 1.49 -16.47
CA HIS A 43 -14.24 0.16 -15.97
C HIS A 43 -14.26 0.34 -14.46
N ALA A 44 -15.38 0.80 -13.93
CA ALA A 44 -15.65 0.41 -12.57
C ALA A 44 -15.60 -1.12 -12.56
N PRO A 45 -15.04 -1.73 -11.52
CA PRO A 45 -14.85 -3.19 -11.50
C PRO A 45 -16.19 -3.94 -11.51
N THR A 46 -17.28 -3.23 -11.25
CA THR A 46 -18.65 -3.72 -11.16
C THR A 46 -19.45 -3.43 -12.44
N THR A 47 -20.42 -4.32 -12.70
CA THR A 47 -21.34 -4.27 -13.86
C THR A 47 -22.19 -3.00 -13.91
N ASP A 48 -22.38 -2.34 -12.78
CA ASP A 48 -23.12 -1.09 -12.64
C ASP A 48 -22.29 0.18 -12.94
N GLY A 49 -20.98 0.04 -13.20
CA GLY A 49 -20.12 1.19 -13.47
C GLY A 49 -19.84 2.07 -12.25
N SER A 50 -20.19 1.63 -11.03
CA SER A 50 -20.14 2.44 -9.82
C SER A 50 -18.97 2.05 -8.91
N TRP A 51 -17.98 2.95 -8.81
CA TRP A 51 -16.91 2.83 -7.83
C TRP A 51 -17.39 2.79 -6.38
N ARG A 52 -18.56 3.36 -6.08
CA ARG A 52 -19.15 3.31 -4.73
C ARG A 52 -19.58 1.90 -4.36
N THR A 53 -20.24 1.20 -5.28
CA THR A 53 -20.69 -0.17 -5.08
C THR A 53 -19.49 -1.08 -4.84
N HIS A 54 -18.49 -0.99 -5.72
CA HIS A 54 -17.25 -1.75 -5.56
C HIS A 54 -16.51 -1.46 -4.25
N ALA A 55 -16.48 -0.19 -3.81
CA ALA A 55 -15.86 0.16 -2.53
C ALA A 55 -16.60 -0.48 -1.35
N LEU A 56 -17.94 -0.48 -1.37
CA LEU A 56 -18.76 -1.15 -0.34
C LEU A 56 -18.55 -2.67 -0.35
N ASP A 57 -18.44 -3.28 -1.53
CA ASP A 57 -18.17 -4.71 -1.66
C ASP A 57 -16.81 -5.07 -1.04
N LEU A 58 -15.77 -4.28 -1.31
CA LEU A 58 -14.45 -4.47 -0.70
C LEU A 58 -14.47 -4.24 0.82
N GLU A 59 -15.24 -3.28 1.31
CA GLU A 59 -15.41 -3.05 2.75
C GLU A 59 -16.06 -4.28 3.42
N ASN A 60 -17.08 -4.86 2.79
CA ASN A 60 -17.72 -6.09 3.25
C ASN A 60 -16.76 -7.29 3.19
N GLU A 61 -15.99 -7.43 2.11
CA GLU A 61 -15.01 -8.52 1.96
C GLU A 61 -13.93 -8.44 3.05
N ILE A 62 -13.40 -7.24 3.32
CA ILE A 62 -12.44 -7.02 4.40
C ILE A 62 -13.05 -7.39 5.75
N LYS A 63 -14.32 -7.07 5.99
CA LYS A 63 -15.02 -7.43 7.22
C LYS A 63 -15.10 -8.95 7.39
N VAL A 64 -15.55 -9.67 6.35
CA VAL A 64 -15.64 -11.14 6.36
C VAL A 64 -14.28 -11.79 6.57
N LEU A 65 -13.23 -11.29 5.92
CA LEU A 65 -11.88 -11.82 6.08
C LEU A 65 -11.35 -11.61 7.50
N LYS A 66 -11.65 -10.48 8.12
CA LYS A 66 -11.28 -10.22 9.52
C LYS A 66 -12.01 -11.14 10.50
N GLU A 67 -13.31 -11.34 10.31
CA GLU A 67 -14.11 -12.26 11.13
C GLU A 67 -13.55 -13.69 11.04
N ARG A 68 -13.24 -14.17 9.82
CA ARG A 68 -12.60 -15.49 9.64
C ARG A 68 -11.23 -15.56 10.30
N GLN A 69 -10.41 -14.51 10.17
CA GLN A 69 -9.09 -14.47 10.78
C GLN A 69 -9.18 -14.53 12.31
N GLU A 70 -10.16 -13.87 12.91
CA GLU A 70 -10.40 -13.92 14.36
C GLU A 70 -10.81 -15.33 14.80
N GLU A 71 -11.70 -15.99 14.06
CA GLU A 71 -12.10 -17.38 14.30
C GLU A 71 -10.89 -18.34 14.24
N GLU A 72 -10.07 -18.23 13.20
CA GLU A 72 -8.84 -19.03 13.06
C GLU A 72 -7.83 -18.77 14.20
N GLN A 73 -7.74 -17.52 14.67
CA GLN A 73 -6.87 -17.19 15.82
C GLN A 73 -7.39 -17.80 17.12
N ILE A 74 -8.70 -17.78 17.35
CA ILE A 74 -9.31 -18.43 18.52
C ILE A 74 -9.06 -19.93 18.48
N GLU A 75 -9.26 -20.58 17.33
CA GLU A 75 -9.01 -22.01 17.16
C GLU A 75 -7.53 -22.36 17.39
N TYR A 76 -6.62 -21.55 16.84
CA TYR A 76 -5.19 -21.73 17.05
C TYR A 76 -4.80 -21.66 18.53
N LEU A 77 -5.29 -20.63 19.25
CA LEU A 77 -5.01 -20.48 20.68
C LEU A 77 -5.60 -21.62 21.51
N ALA A 78 -6.80 -22.10 21.17
CA ALA A 78 -7.39 -23.27 21.83
C ALA A 78 -6.50 -24.51 21.70
N ARG A 79 -6.01 -24.81 20.49
CA ARG A 79 -5.09 -25.94 20.25
C ARG A 79 -3.76 -25.80 20.98
N VAL A 80 -3.20 -24.59 21.04
CA VAL A 80 -1.96 -24.32 21.79
C VAL A 80 -2.18 -24.54 23.29
N ASN A 81 -3.31 -24.09 23.83
CA ASN A 81 -3.67 -24.30 25.23
C ASN A 81 -3.88 -25.79 25.57
N GLU A 82 -4.50 -26.56 24.67
CA GLU A 82 -4.65 -28.01 24.83
C GLU A 82 -3.29 -28.73 24.81
N ALA A 83 -2.42 -28.39 23.85
CA ALA A 83 -1.09 -28.99 23.74
C ALA A 83 -0.20 -28.67 24.94
N THR A 84 -0.24 -27.43 25.43
CA THR A 84 0.50 -27.02 26.63
C THR A 84 -0.03 -27.70 27.89
N ALA A 85 -1.34 -27.86 28.03
CA ALA A 85 -1.94 -28.62 29.12
C ALA A 85 -1.53 -30.11 29.09
N ALA A 86 -1.51 -30.73 27.91
CA ALA A 86 -1.06 -32.11 27.74
C ALA A 86 0.43 -32.29 28.10
N LEU A 87 1.29 -31.36 27.68
CA LEU A 87 2.71 -31.36 28.05
C LEU A 87 2.93 -31.19 29.56
N ALA A 88 2.11 -30.36 30.22
CA ALA A 88 2.18 -30.19 31.68
C ALA A 88 1.77 -31.48 32.42
N ALA A 89 0.72 -32.16 31.95
CA ALA A 89 0.29 -33.45 32.53
C ALA A 89 1.32 -34.58 32.35
N PHE A 90 2.10 -34.56 31.26
CA PHE A 90 3.16 -35.56 31.06
C PHE A 90 4.29 -35.40 32.10
N GLN A 91 4.70 -34.16 32.37
CA GLN A 91 5.81 -33.88 33.30
C GLN A 91 5.51 -34.29 34.75
N THR A 92 4.26 -34.26 35.19
CA THR A 92 3.90 -34.61 36.58
C THR A 92 4.01 -36.11 36.87
N THR A 93 4.05 -36.97 35.86
CA THR A 93 4.11 -38.44 36.05
C THR A 93 5.53 -39.02 36.11
N SER A 94 6.56 -38.25 35.78
CA SER A 94 7.94 -38.75 35.68
C SER A 94 8.80 -38.57 36.95
N THR A 95 8.35 -37.85 37.97
CA THR A 95 9.16 -37.55 39.18
C THR A 95 9.04 -38.62 40.28
N GLY A 96 8.50 -39.80 39.95
CA GLY A 96 8.22 -40.88 40.89
C GLY A 96 9.21 -42.05 40.88
N ILE A 97 10.52 -41.82 40.70
CA ILE A 97 11.55 -42.85 41.00
C ILE A 97 12.68 -42.18 41.77
N GLY A 98 12.70 -42.44 43.08
CA GLY A 98 13.65 -41.86 44.01
C GLY A 98 15.09 -42.28 43.74
N VAL A 99 15.96 -41.29 43.58
CA VAL A 99 17.39 -41.41 43.88
C VAL A 99 17.71 -40.30 44.86
N GLN A 100 17.87 -40.72 46.11
CA GLN A 100 18.25 -39.90 47.25
C GLN A 100 19.72 -39.50 47.08
N GLY A 101 19.99 -38.26 46.67
CA GLY A 101 21.37 -37.82 46.44
C GLY A 101 21.52 -36.31 46.24
N SER A 102 21.76 -35.62 47.36
CA SER A 102 22.55 -34.39 47.52
C SER A 102 22.08 -33.08 46.86
N PRO A 103 21.99 -31.97 47.63
CA PRO A 103 21.60 -30.66 47.12
C PRO A 103 22.84 -29.90 46.63
N GLU A 104 22.92 -29.60 45.33
CA GLU A 104 23.62 -28.40 44.87
C GLU A 104 22.74 -27.64 43.88
N GLU A 105 22.59 -26.35 44.19
CA GLU A 105 21.81 -25.34 43.47
C GLU A 105 22.09 -25.33 41.97
N PRO A 106 21.07 -24.98 41.17
CA PRO A 106 21.34 -24.10 40.05
C PRO A 106 20.39 -22.91 39.97
N HIS A 107 21.05 -21.75 39.89
CA HIS A 107 20.66 -20.47 39.35
C HIS A 107 19.33 -20.39 38.56
N LEU A 108 18.51 -19.50 39.09
CA LEU A 108 17.30 -18.89 38.54
C LEU A 108 17.53 -18.29 37.14
N VAL A 109 17.22 -19.03 36.08
CA VAL A 109 17.09 -18.46 34.71
C VAL A 109 15.62 -18.18 34.45
N GLN A 110 15.25 -16.91 34.62
CA GLN A 110 13.94 -16.38 34.26
C GLN A 110 13.79 -16.40 32.73
N ASN A 111 13.03 -17.36 32.21
CA ASN A 111 12.56 -17.30 30.83
C ASN A 111 11.36 -16.35 30.78
N SER A 112 11.65 -15.07 30.52
CA SER A 112 10.64 -14.08 30.12
C SER A 112 10.10 -14.44 28.74
N THR A 113 9.03 -15.25 28.71
CA THR A 113 8.23 -15.45 27.50
C THR A 113 7.54 -14.13 27.16
N LEU A 114 8.10 -13.43 26.19
CA LEU A 114 7.54 -12.24 25.56
C LEU A 114 6.12 -12.55 25.03
N LEU A 115 5.12 -11.92 25.64
CA LEU A 115 3.83 -11.70 25.00
C LEU A 115 4.01 -10.62 23.91
N PRO A 116 3.49 -10.82 22.69
CA PRO A 116 3.44 -9.76 21.70
C PRO A 116 2.34 -8.76 22.08
N ASN A 117 2.72 -7.73 22.82
CA ASN A 117 1.89 -6.56 23.08
C ASN A 117 1.87 -5.69 21.81
N ALA A 118 0.81 -5.80 21.00
CA ALA A 118 0.62 -5.00 19.80
C ALA A 118 -0.58 -4.04 19.95
N GLU A 119 -0.54 -3.17 20.97
CA GLU A 119 -1.38 -1.98 21.00
C GLU A 119 -0.77 -0.90 20.09
N VAL A 120 -1.16 -0.90 18.81
CA VAL A 120 -0.88 0.21 17.89
C VAL A 120 -1.88 1.33 18.15
N SER A 121 -1.60 2.14 19.17
CA SER A 121 -2.30 3.40 19.45
C SER A 121 -1.82 4.49 18.48
N MET A 122 -2.54 4.69 17.38
CA MET A 122 -2.26 5.78 16.44
C MET A 122 -2.76 7.12 17.00
N LYS A 123 -1.90 7.81 17.76
CA LYS A 123 -2.04 9.24 18.07
C LYS A 123 -1.54 10.09 16.90
N THR A 124 -2.46 10.62 16.10
CA THR A 124 -2.18 11.67 15.11
C THR A 124 -1.79 12.97 15.82
N ALA A 125 -0.50 13.28 15.82
CA ALA A 125 0.03 14.58 16.21
C ALA A 125 -0.07 15.58 15.03
N VAL A 126 -0.63 16.76 15.30
CA VAL A 126 -0.70 17.90 14.38
C VAL A 126 0.55 18.78 14.55
N PRO A 127 1.45 18.93 13.56
CA PRO A 127 2.54 19.88 13.66
C PRO A 127 2.13 21.25 13.09
N LYS A 128 1.98 22.23 13.98
CA LYS A 128 2.12 23.66 13.64
C LYS A 128 3.59 23.99 13.40
N LYS A 129 3.99 24.37 12.18
CA LYS A 129 5.18 25.21 11.98
C LYS A 129 4.99 26.27 10.90
N LYS A 130 5.08 27.52 11.36
CA LYS A 130 5.33 28.74 10.60
C LYS A 130 6.75 28.69 10.03
N GLY A 131 6.93 29.16 8.80
CA GLY A 131 8.26 29.36 8.21
C GLY A 131 8.20 30.01 6.83
N LYS A 132 8.31 31.34 6.79
CA LYS A 132 8.51 32.15 5.58
C LYS A 132 9.77 31.72 4.83
N GLN A 133 9.67 31.43 3.54
CA GLN A 133 10.72 31.77 2.57
C GLN A 133 10.11 32.26 1.25
N LYS A 134 10.44 33.50 0.93
CA LYS A 134 10.01 34.25 -0.25
C LYS A 134 11.00 33.96 -1.38
N LYS A 135 10.65 33.06 -2.30
CA LYS A 135 11.27 32.95 -3.63
C LYS A 135 10.25 33.42 -4.66
N SER A 136 10.47 34.61 -5.19
CA SER A 136 9.63 35.21 -6.22
C SER A 136 9.85 34.49 -7.55
N ASN A 137 9.03 33.47 -7.80
CA ASN A 137 8.76 33.03 -9.17
C ASN A 137 7.94 34.13 -9.83
N VAL A 138 8.53 34.82 -10.81
CA VAL A 138 7.85 35.82 -11.64
C VAL A 138 6.74 35.10 -12.43
N LEU A 139 5.53 35.17 -11.89
CA LEU A 139 4.29 34.86 -12.58
C LEU A 139 4.00 35.99 -13.57
N ASP A 140 3.54 35.64 -14.78
CA ASP A 140 2.86 36.65 -15.60
C ASP A 140 1.52 37.02 -14.95
N SER A 141 0.96 38.16 -15.34
CA SER A 141 -0.31 38.69 -14.82
C SER A 141 -1.53 37.77 -15.01
N ASN A 142 -1.37 36.63 -15.69
CA ASN A 142 -2.41 35.63 -15.88
C ASN A 142 -2.16 34.33 -15.09
N GLY A 143 -1.10 34.26 -14.28
CA GLY A 143 -0.82 33.13 -13.39
C GLY A 143 -0.50 31.81 -14.10
N ARG A 144 -0.17 31.84 -15.41
CA ARG A 144 0.10 30.61 -16.19
C ARG A 144 1.60 30.42 -16.41
N TYR A 145 2.10 29.23 -16.08
CA TYR A 145 3.47 28.82 -16.41
C TYR A 145 3.61 28.68 -17.94
N LYS A 146 4.07 29.73 -18.63
CA LYS A 146 4.36 29.70 -20.08
C LYS A 146 5.39 28.63 -20.50
N CYS A 147 6.17 28.11 -19.55
CA CYS A 147 7.22 27.12 -19.84
C CYS A 147 6.66 25.72 -20.21
N LEU A 148 5.50 25.32 -19.67
CA LEU A 148 5.01 23.95 -19.85
C LEU A 148 4.39 23.70 -21.24
N LYS A 149 3.83 24.73 -21.87
CA LYS A 149 3.17 24.58 -23.18
C LYS A 149 4.19 24.23 -24.27
N ASN A 150 5.35 24.88 -24.26
CA ASN A 150 6.42 24.62 -25.22
C ASN A 150 7.08 23.24 -25.01
N LEU A 151 7.18 22.78 -23.76
CA LEU A 151 7.70 21.45 -23.45
C LEU A 151 6.75 20.35 -23.93
N PHE A 152 5.45 20.53 -23.67
CA PHE A 152 4.43 19.58 -24.12
C PHE A 152 4.34 19.52 -25.66
N ASP A 153 4.33 20.68 -26.34
CA ASP A 153 4.33 20.73 -27.81
C ASP A 153 5.61 20.13 -28.42
N SER A 154 6.76 20.30 -27.77
CA SER A 154 8.04 19.71 -28.20
C SER A 154 8.03 18.18 -28.06
N ILE A 155 7.50 17.66 -26.95
CA ILE A 155 7.32 16.22 -26.73
C ILE A 155 6.33 15.67 -27.77
N CYS A 156 5.16 16.27 -27.93
CA CYS A 156 4.17 15.83 -28.92
C CYS A 156 4.71 15.85 -30.36
N LYS A 157 5.47 16.89 -30.75
CA LYS A 157 6.14 16.91 -32.07
C LYS A 157 7.15 15.79 -32.24
N ARG A 158 7.92 15.48 -31.20
CA ARG A 158 8.95 14.43 -31.25
C ARG A 158 8.32 13.03 -31.37
N TYR A 159 7.20 12.78 -30.69
CA TYR A 159 6.51 11.49 -30.76
C TYR A 159 5.59 11.34 -31.98
N SER A 160 5.02 12.42 -32.52
CA SER A 160 4.18 12.36 -33.73
C SER A 160 4.98 11.96 -34.98
N LYS A 161 6.28 12.27 -35.04
CA LYS A 161 7.12 11.93 -36.19
C LYS A 161 7.44 10.42 -36.30
N ASN A 162 7.38 9.69 -35.19
CA ASN A 162 7.66 8.25 -35.16
C ASN A 162 6.42 7.36 -35.38
N PHE A 163 5.23 7.95 -35.52
CA PHE A 163 3.97 7.20 -35.59
C PHE A 163 3.40 7.02 -37.00
N ARG A 164 4.02 7.61 -38.04
CA ARG A 164 3.51 7.51 -39.43
C ARG A 164 3.89 6.24 -40.17
N ASP A 165 4.78 5.41 -39.63
CA ASP A 165 5.29 4.22 -40.35
C ASP A 165 4.63 2.91 -39.91
N VAL A 166 3.63 2.95 -39.02
CA VAL A 166 2.84 1.77 -38.68
C VAL A 166 1.56 1.76 -39.52
N THR A 167 1.73 1.51 -40.83
CA THR A 167 0.61 1.09 -41.66
C THR A 167 0.27 -0.36 -41.30
N PRO A 168 -0.95 -0.67 -40.83
CA PRO A 168 -1.36 -2.06 -40.69
C PRO A 168 -1.38 -2.67 -42.09
N SER A 169 -0.52 -3.67 -42.31
CA SER A 169 -0.60 -4.53 -43.49
C SER A 169 -2.00 -5.13 -43.53
N ARG A 170 -2.82 -4.60 -44.44
CA ARG A 170 -4.11 -5.14 -44.81
C ARG A 170 -3.82 -6.46 -45.54
N GLU A 171 -3.90 -7.57 -44.80
CA GLU A 171 -4.00 -8.88 -45.39
C GLU A 171 -5.38 -9.02 -46.04
N GLU A 172 -5.38 -9.12 -47.37
CA GLU A 172 -6.41 -9.80 -48.15
C GLU A 172 -5.66 -10.78 -49.07
N PRO A 173 -6.27 -11.89 -49.53
CA PRO A 173 -7.62 -12.41 -49.25
C PRO A 173 -7.67 -13.78 -48.53
#